data_AF-A0A0R1Q8T0-F1
#
_entry.id   AF-A0A0R1Q8T0-F1
#
_cell.length_a   1.000
_cell.length_b   1.000
_cell.length_c   1.000
_cell.angle_alpha   90.00
_cell.angle_beta   90.00
_cell.angle_gamma   90.00
#
_symmetry.space_group_name_H-M   'P 1'
#
loop_
_entity.id
_entity.type
_entity.pdbx_description
1 polymer ?
#
loop_
_entity_poly.entity_id
_entity_poly.type
_entity_poly.pdbx_seq_one_letter_code
_entity_poly.pdbx_strand_id
1 'polypeptide(L)'
;MSATAEMVKKADDAVNATGYVTEKEIPELHDMAYARELAEALSKSREKSSEEGYIYTEPFDFVGGKISNIVWNMDKIQTRADAEETLAEDMHWQVVKPQLSQADQKEF
;
A
#
# COMPACT_ATOMS: atom_id res chain seq x y z
N MET A 1 11.04 3.62 -14.55
CA MET A 1 12.38 3.56 -13.92
C MET A 1 12.37 2.35 -13.03
N SER A 2 13.45 1.58 -12.98
CA SER A 2 13.48 0.37 -12.18
C SER A 2 13.77 0.63 -10.71
N ALA A 3 13.15 -0.14 -9.81
CA ALA A 3 13.42 -0.06 -8.38
C ALA A 3 14.91 -0.38 -8.11
N THR A 4 15.62 0.55 -7.48
CA THR A 4 17.04 0.37 -7.15
C THR A 4 17.19 -0.44 -5.85
N ALA A 5 18.34 -1.08 -5.65
CA ALA A 5 18.62 -1.81 -4.41
C ALA A 5 18.50 -0.93 -3.16
N GLU A 6 18.81 0.36 -3.27
CA GLU A 6 18.63 1.34 -2.19
C GLU A 6 17.15 1.54 -1.86
N MET A 7 16.29 1.67 -2.87
CA MET A 7 14.84 1.83 -2.66
C MET A 7 14.20 0.55 -2.12
N VAL A 8 14.64 -0.62 -2.59
CA VAL A 8 14.22 -1.91 -2.03
C VAL A 8 14.58 -1.98 -0.55
N LYS A 9 15.82 -1.61 -0.17
CA LYS A 9 16.21 -1.58 1.24
C LYS A 9 15.39 -0.57 2.06
N LYS A 10 15.12 0.61 1.51
CA LYS A 10 14.31 1.61 2.20
C LYS A 10 12.88 1.13 2.44
N ALA A 11 12.29 0.47 1.45
CA ALA A 11 10.97 -0.16 1.56
C ALA A 11 10.99 -1.31 2.58
N ASP A 12 12.06 -2.10 2.58
CA ASP A 12 12.27 -3.20 3.52
C ASP A 12 12.32 -2.72 4.97
N ASP A 13 13.12 -1.69 5.24
CA ASP A 13 13.26 -1.07 6.55
C ASP A 13 11.90 -0.49 7.02
N ALA A 14 11.15 0.16 6.13
CA ALA A 14 9.82 0.71 6.43
C ALA A 14 8.79 -0.39 6.74
N VAL A 15 8.68 -1.41 5.88
CA VAL A 15 7.77 -2.54 6.08
C VAL A 15 8.10 -3.32 7.35
N ASN A 16 9.38 -3.41 7.74
CA ASN A 16 9.76 -4.02 9.00
C ASN A 16 9.37 -3.15 10.21
N ALA A 17 9.50 -1.83 10.12
CA ALA A 17 9.15 -0.90 11.19
C ALA A 17 7.64 -0.73 11.40
N THR A 18 6.89 -0.46 10.33
CA THR A 18 5.47 -0.06 10.39
C THR A 18 4.52 -1.03 9.69
N GLY A 19 5.05 -1.91 8.85
CA GLY A 19 4.25 -2.84 8.04
C GLY A 19 3.91 -2.34 6.64
N TYR A 20 4.29 -1.12 6.30
CA TYR A 20 4.00 -0.52 5.01
C TYR A 20 5.04 0.55 4.62
N VAL A 21 4.97 1.00 3.38
CA VAL A 21 5.72 2.14 2.85
C VAL A 21 4.82 2.96 1.92
N THR A 22 4.90 4.30 2.01
CA THR A 22 4.10 5.24 1.22
C THR A 22 4.99 6.23 0.47
N GLU A 23 4.35 7.13 -0.30
CA GLU A 23 5.03 8.21 -1.00
C GLU A 23 5.81 9.17 -0.08
N LYS A 24 5.58 9.14 1.23
CA LYS A 24 6.39 9.90 2.20
C LYS A 24 7.82 9.41 2.25
N GLU A 25 8.01 8.09 2.26
CA GLU A 25 9.32 7.48 2.26
C GLU A 25 9.88 7.40 0.84
N ILE A 26 9.07 6.99 -0.13
CA ILE A 26 9.52 6.77 -1.51
C ILE A 26 8.58 7.53 -2.46
N PRO A 27 8.89 8.78 -2.83
CA PRO A 27 8.00 9.64 -3.63
C PRO A 27 7.55 9.02 -4.95
N GLU A 28 8.38 8.17 -5.57
CA GLU A 28 8.08 7.46 -6.81
C GLU A 28 6.91 6.49 -6.69
N LEU A 29 6.47 6.13 -5.47
CA LEU A 29 5.26 5.34 -5.23
C LEU A 29 3.98 6.02 -5.71
N HIS A 30 3.98 7.32 -6.04
CA HIS A 30 2.85 7.93 -6.73
C HIS A 30 2.57 7.23 -8.10
N ASP A 31 3.57 6.59 -8.70
CA ASP A 31 3.45 5.89 -9.99
C ASP A 31 3.16 4.41 -9.75
N MET A 32 2.01 3.95 -10.27
CA MET A 32 1.55 2.58 -10.06
C MET A 32 2.49 1.53 -10.67
N ALA A 33 3.15 1.83 -11.79
CA ALA A 33 4.08 0.88 -12.41
C ALA A 33 5.33 0.73 -11.55
N TYR A 34 5.83 1.84 -11.01
CA TYR A 34 6.92 1.83 -10.04
C TYR A 34 6.55 1.10 -8.74
N ALA A 35 5.36 1.35 -8.19
CA ALA A 35 4.89 0.68 -6.96
C ALA A 35 4.85 -0.84 -7.10
N ARG A 36 4.36 -1.34 -8.25
CA ARG A 36 4.38 -2.77 -8.58
C ARG A 36 5.79 -3.32 -8.69
N GLU A 37 6.67 -2.63 -9.41
CA GLU A 37 8.05 -3.07 -9.57
C GLU A 37 8.80 -3.11 -8.22
N LEU A 38 8.57 -2.12 -7.35
CA LEU A 38 9.14 -2.11 -6.01
C LEU A 38 8.60 -3.26 -5.16
N ALA A 39 7.29 -3.52 -5.18
CA ALA A 39 6.67 -4.62 -4.44
C ALA A 39 7.21 -5.99 -4.88
N GLU A 40 7.36 -6.22 -6.19
CA GLU A 40 7.98 -7.43 -6.74
C GLU A 40 9.44 -7.57 -6.30
N ALA A 41 10.23 -6.50 -6.42
CA ALA A 41 11.64 -6.50 -6.04
C ALA A 41 11.83 -6.73 -4.53
N LEU A 42 10.98 -6.11 -3.69
CA LEU A 42 10.96 -6.30 -2.26
C LEU A 42 10.59 -7.74 -1.90
N SER A 43 9.49 -8.28 -2.45
CA SER A 43 9.07 -9.67 -2.24
C SER A 43 10.22 -10.64 -2.54
N LYS A 44 10.86 -10.46 -3.70
CA LYS A 44 11.99 -11.29 -4.13
C LYS A 44 13.20 -11.17 -3.19
N SER A 45 13.49 -9.98 -2.67
CA SER A 45 14.60 -9.78 -1.73
C SER A 45 14.37 -10.46 -0.39
N ARG A 46 13.11 -10.71 -0.03
CA ARG A 46 12.69 -11.35 1.23
C ARG A 46 12.46 -12.86 1.11
N GLU A 47 12.50 -13.44 -0.09
CA GLU A 47 12.32 -14.88 -0.28
C GLU A 47 13.25 -15.69 0.64
N LYS A 48 12.68 -16.66 1.38
CA LYS A 48 13.43 -17.53 2.31
C LYS A 48 14.10 -16.79 3.47
N SER A 49 13.74 -15.52 3.69
CA SER A 49 14.07 -14.77 4.90
C SER A 49 13.04 -15.07 6.00
N SER A 50 13.40 -14.85 7.26
CA SER A 50 12.42 -14.81 8.35
C SER A 50 11.40 -13.66 8.20
N GLU A 51 11.69 -12.71 7.31
CA GLU A 51 10.89 -11.52 7.04
C GLU A 51 10.17 -11.59 5.68
N GLU A 52 10.07 -12.78 5.06
CA GLU A 52 9.46 -13.02 3.74
C GLU A 52 8.20 -12.20 3.54
N GLY A 53 7.21 -12.42 4.42
CA GLY A 53 5.96 -11.67 4.43
C GLY A 53 5.14 -11.83 3.14
N TYR A 54 3.86 -11.47 3.17
CA TYR A 54 3.08 -11.36 1.94
C TYR A 54 2.99 -9.89 1.51
N ILE A 55 3.91 -9.46 0.65
CA ILE A 55 3.96 -8.08 0.18
C ILE A 55 2.90 -7.86 -0.91
N TYR A 56 2.11 -6.79 -0.76
CA TYR A 56 1.05 -6.42 -1.68
C TYR A 56 1.09 -4.92 -1.97
N THR A 57 0.48 -4.51 -3.09
CA THR A 57 0.38 -3.09 -3.46
C THR A 57 -0.90 -2.79 -4.22
N GLU A 58 -1.49 -1.63 -3.93
CA GLU A 58 -2.72 -1.16 -4.57
C GLU A 58 -2.80 0.38 -4.52
N PRO A 59 -3.36 1.03 -5.56
CA PRO A 59 -3.81 2.41 -5.48
C PRO A 59 -5.13 2.54 -4.70
N PHE A 60 -5.27 3.64 -3.96
CA PHE A 60 -6.52 4.04 -3.32
C PHE A 60 -6.93 5.45 -3.72
N ASP A 61 -8.24 5.65 -3.87
CA ASP A 61 -8.86 6.93 -4.16
C ASP A 61 -9.36 7.59 -2.87
N PHE A 62 -9.02 8.85 -2.67
CA PHE A 62 -9.39 9.63 -1.49
C PHE A 62 -10.19 10.88 -1.86
N VAL A 63 -10.86 11.45 -0.86
CA VAL A 63 -11.65 12.67 -1.01
C VAL A 63 -10.80 13.78 -1.65
N GLY A 64 -11.40 14.46 -2.64
CA GLY A 64 -10.72 15.52 -3.40
C GLY A 64 -9.98 15.03 -4.65
N GLY A 65 -10.19 13.77 -5.07
CA GLY A 65 -9.59 13.22 -6.28
C GLY A 65 -8.10 12.89 -6.12
N LYS A 66 -7.67 12.65 -4.87
CA LYS A 66 -6.30 12.24 -4.57
C LYS A 66 -6.19 10.74 -4.76
N ILE A 67 -5.13 10.31 -5.43
CA ILE A 67 -4.84 8.90 -5.66
C ILE A 67 -3.42 8.66 -5.18
N SER A 68 -3.21 7.64 -4.37
CA SER A 68 -1.86 7.23 -3.94
C SER A 68 -1.78 5.72 -3.78
N ASN A 69 -0.56 5.19 -3.89
CA ASN A 69 -0.27 3.78 -3.75
C ASN A 69 0.40 3.50 -2.40
N ILE A 70 0.13 2.32 -1.87
CA ILE A 70 0.80 1.77 -0.69
C ILE A 70 1.40 0.42 -1.05
N VAL A 71 2.59 0.13 -0.53
CA VAL A 71 3.18 -1.22 -0.54
C VAL A 71 3.21 -1.70 0.90
N TRP A 72 2.61 -2.85 1.20
CA TRP A 72 2.49 -3.31 2.58
C TRP A 72 2.65 -4.81 2.72
N ASN A 73 2.95 -5.26 3.95
CA ASN A 73 2.98 -6.67 4.30
C ASN A 73 1.61 -7.09 4.86
N MET A 74 0.92 -7.97 4.14
CA MET A 74 -0.39 -8.50 4.51
C MET A 74 -0.40 -9.37 5.78
N ASP A 75 0.76 -9.86 6.23
CA ASP A 75 0.84 -10.52 7.54
C ASP A 75 0.64 -9.52 8.69
N LYS A 76 0.89 -8.23 8.44
CA LYS A 76 0.71 -7.13 9.40
C LYS A 76 -0.57 -6.34 9.15
N ILE A 77 -0.88 -6.01 7.89
CA ILE A 77 -2.10 -5.28 7.48
C ILE A 77 -2.93 -6.20 6.59
N GLN A 78 -3.85 -6.92 7.21
CA GLN A 78 -4.45 -8.12 6.63
C GLN A 78 -5.48 -7.83 5.55
N THR A 79 -6.13 -6.67 5.59
CA THR A 79 -7.22 -6.36 4.68
C THR A 79 -6.93 -5.12 3.83
N ARG A 80 -7.52 -5.10 2.65
CA ARG A 80 -7.52 -3.93 1.76
C ARG A 80 -8.08 -2.69 2.45
N ALA A 81 -9.13 -2.84 3.26
CA ALA A 81 -9.73 -1.73 4.01
C ALA A 81 -8.76 -1.17 5.05
N ASP A 82 -8.06 -2.03 5.80
CA ASP A 82 -7.05 -1.59 6.76
C ASP A 82 -5.88 -0.89 6.07
N ALA A 83 -5.49 -1.34 4.87
CA ALA A 83 -4.45 -0.69 4.08
C ALA A 83 -4.88 0.70 3.57
N GLU A 84 -6.14 0.85 3.14
CA GLU A 84 -6.73 2.12 2.75
C GLU A 84 -6.79 3.10 3.93
N GLU A 85 -7.26 2.62 5.09
CA GLU A 85 -7.30 3.40 6.32
C GLU A 85 -5.90 3.81 6.78
N THR A 86 -4.94 2.88 6.75
CA THR A 86 -3.52 3.14 7.10
C THR A 86 -2.93 4.22 6.18
N LEU A 87 -3.15 4.12 4.87
CA LEU A 87 -2.69 5.11 3.91
C LEU A 87 -3.37 6.46 4.13
N ALA A 88 -4.67 6.48 4.43
CA ALA A 88 -5.40 7.71 4.74
C ALA A 88 -4.86 8.40 5.99
N GLU A 89 -4.63 7.64 7.07
CA GLU A 89 -4.09 8.15 8.33
C GLU A 89 -2.69 8.71 8.14
N ASP A 90 -1.83 7.95 7.45
CA ASP A 90 -0.47 8.38 7.15
C ASP A 90 -0.52 9.69 6.33
N MET A 91 -1.27 9.74 5.24
CA MET A 91 -1.33 10.92 4.37
C MET A 91 -2.18 12.07 4.92
N HIS A 92 -2.83 11.89 6.08
CA HIS A 92 -3.83 12.80 6.64
C HIS A 92 -4.97 13.11 5.66
N TRP A 93 -5.45 12.10 4.94
CA TRP A 93 -6.53 12.17 3.97
C TRP A 93 -7.80 11.49 4.49
N GLN A 94 -8.90 11.69 3.76
CA GLN A 94 -10.19 11.10 4.10
C GLN A 94 -10.53 10.01 3.09
N VAL A 95 -10.86 8.82 3.60
CA VAL A 95 -11.38 7.69 2.82
C VAL A 95 -12.72 8.07 2.20
N VAL A 96 -12.94 7.64 0.95
CA VAL A 96 -14.24 7.79 0.29
C VAL A 96 -15.20 6.77 0.88
N LYS A 97 -16.12 7.21 1.73
CA LYS A 97 -17.17 6.31 2.22
C LYS A 97 -18.16 6.01 1.09
N PRO A 98 -18.34 4.75 0.69
CA PRO A 98 -19.37 4.42 -0.28
C PRO A 98 -20.74 4.79 0.30
N GLN A 99 -21.46 5.71 -0.36
CA GLN A 99 -22.88 5.88 -0.09
C GLN A 99 -23.61 4.70 -0.74
N LEU A 100 -23.96 3.69 0.06
CA LEU A 100 -24.88 2.65 -0.38
C LEU A 100 -26.19 3.31 -0.81
N SER A 101 -26.62 3.04 -2.03
CA SER A 101 -27.92 3.53 -2.49
C SER A 101 -29.03 2.80 -1.73
N GLN A 102 -30.22 3.39 -1.62
CA GLN A 102 -31.37 2.69 -1.02
C GLN A 102 -31.73 1.38 -1.75
N ALA A 103 -31.28 1.21 -3.00
CA ALA A 103 -31.50 -0.02 -3.76
C ALA A 103 -30.61 -1.18 -3.28
N ASP A 104 -29.44 -0.89 -2.71
CA ASP A 104 -28.47 -1.90 -2.23
C ASP A 104 -28.80 -2.41 -0.81
N GLN A 105 -29.77 -1.79 -0.13
CA GLN A 105 -30.21 -2.14 1.24
C GLN A 105 -31.38 -3.12 1.28
N LYS A 106 -31.90 -3.57 0.14
CA LYS A 106 -32.93 -4.61 0.09
C LYS A 106 -32.29 -5.98 -0.08
N GLU A 107 -32.10 -6.68 1.04
CA GLU A 107 -32.00 -8.14 1.03
C GLU A 107 -33.32 -8.70 0.46
N PHE A 108 -33.22 -9.61 -0.52
CA PHE A 108 -34.37 -10.34 -1.09
C PHE A 108 -34.77 -11.51 -0.21
#